data_AF-A0A554MFT5-F1
#
_entry.id   AF-A0A554MFT5-F1
#
_cell.length_a   1.000
_cell.length_b   1.000
_cell.length_c   1.000
_cell.angle_alpha   90.00
_cell.angle_beta   90.00
_cell.angle_gamma   90.00
#
_symmetry.space_group_name_H-M   'P 1'
#
loop_
_entity.id
_entity.type
_entity.pdbx_description
1 polymer ?
#
loop_
_entity_poly.entity_id
_entity_poly.type
_entity_poly.pdbx_seq_one_letter_code
_entity_poly.pdbx_strand_id
1 'polypeptide(L)'
;MDKKIKTKFVFHNSGQVMIEAMVAITIAIVALLGIFSLLSSSLGVNKTTADQYVAANLASEGIELVKNFIDSNVVNSRAFNDGPCLTEGQHAVDYNDINNNFSSCSTQILAAFLDFDSGTGIYSYEGGNPSRYQRIVDVSWLDGGNQIKVKSSVFWTTIGNNQSKIELEDMFFNWRR
;
A
#
# COMPACT_ATOMS: atom_id res chain seq x y z
N MET A 1 -66.78 -57.86 -26.05
CA MET A 1 -66.34 -56.45 -26.03
C MET A 1 -65.59 -56.21 -24.74
N ASP A 2 -64.26 -56.12 -24.86
CA ASP A 2 -63.30 -55.90 -23.78
C ASP A 2 -63.48 -54.53 -23.11
N LYS A 3 -63.38 -54.50 -21.77
CA LYS A 3 -62.99 -53.30 -21.03
C LYS A 3 -61.93 -53.67 -20.01
N LYS A 4 -60.66 -53.62 -20.43
CA LYS A 4 -59.50 -53.67 -19.54
C LYS A 4 -59.46 -52.38 -18.72
N ILE A 5 -59.69 -52.49 -17.42
CA ILE A 5 -59.52 -51.41 -16.44
C ILE A 5 -58.02 -51.18 -16.27
N LYS A 6 -57.51 -50.01 -16.68
CA LYS A 6 -56.14 -49.59 -16.39
C LYS A 6 -56.11 -48.97 -15.00
N THR A 7 -55.63 -49.70 -14.00
CA THR A 7 -55.31 -49.17 -12.67
C THR A 7 -54.10 -48.23 -12.78
N LYS A 8 -54.32 -46.93 -12.54
CA LYS A 8 -53.27 -45.92 -12.42
C LYS A 8 -52.58 -46.12 -11.07
N PHE A 9 -51.31 -46.52 -11.05
CA PHE A 9 -50.49 -46.49 -9.85
C PHE A 9 -50.31 -45.02 -9.44
N VAL A 10 -50.87 -44.62 -8.29
CA VAL A 10 -50.65 -43.30 -7.68
C VAL A 10 -49.47 -43.43 -6.71
N PHE A 11 -48.32 -42.87 -7.09
CA PHE A 11 -47.16 -42.78 -6.20
C PHE A 11 -47.43 -41.73 -5.11
N HIS A 12 -47.20 -42.09 -3.85
CA HIS A 12 -47.27 -41.16 -2.71
C HIS A 12 -45.97 -40.34 -2.65
N ASN A 13 -46.03 -39.07 -3.07
CA ASN A 13 -44.86 -38.20 -3.23
C ASN A 13 -44.31 -37.60 -1.91
N SER A 14 -44.94 -37.84 -0.76
CA SER A 14 -44.61 -37.16 0.50
C SER A 14 -43.18 -37.42 0.98
N GLY A 15 -42.67 -38.65 0.80
CA GLY A 15 -41.27 -38.98 1.11
C GLY A 15 -40.27 -38.43 0.09
N GLN A 16 -40.68 -38.32 -1.17
CA GLN A 16 -39.87 -37.73 -2.25
C GLN A 16 -39.65 -36.24 -2.01
N VAL A 17 -40.69 -35.50 -1.61
CA VAL A 17 -40.61 -34.05 -1.31
C VAL A 17 -39.66 -33.78 -0.14
N MET A 18 -39.63 -34.64 0.88
CA MET A 18 -38.70 -34.49 2.02
C MET A 18 -37.24 -34.67 1.59
N ILE A 19 -36.94 -35.71 0.79
CA ILE A 19 -35.59 -35.94 0.27
C ILE A 19 -35.16 -34.82 -0.68
N GLU A 20 -36.05 -34.36 -1.56
CA GLU A 20 -35.79 -33.25 -2.48
C GLU A 20 -35.47 -31.95 -1.73
N ALA A 21 -36.21 -31.64 -0.66
CA ALA A 21 -35.92 -30.50 0.21
C ALA A 21 -34.58 -30.65 0.93
N MET A 22 -34.24 -31.84 1.43
CA MET A 22 -32.94 -32.09 2.08
C MET A 22 -31.78 -31.89 1.10
N VAL A 23 -31.91 -32.38 -0.14
CA VAL A 23 -30.91 -32.18 -1.19
C VAL A 23 -30.80 -30.70 -1.56
N ALA A 24 -31.93 -30.00 -1.74
CA ALA A 24 -31.95 -28.58 -2.06
C ALA A 24 -31.27 -27.74 -0.96
N ILE A 25 -31.57 -28.01 0.31
CA ILE A 25 -30.94 -27.32 1.46
C ILE A 25 -29.43 -27.61 1.48
N THR A 26 -29.01 -28.85 1.20
CA THR A 26 -27.58 -29.21 1.18
C THR A 26 -26.83 -28.43 0.10
N ILE A 27 -27.39 -28.35 -1.11
CA ILE A 27 -26.82 -27.56 -2.21
C ILE A 27 -26.77 -26.07 -1.84
N ALA A 28 -27.83 -25.54 -1.22
CA ALA A 28 -27.88 -24.15 -0.77
C ALA A 28 -26.81 -23.84 0.29
N ILE A 29 -26.58 -24.74 1.24
CA ILE A 29 -25.53 -24.57 2.27
C ILE A 29 -24.15 -24.57 1.63
N VAL A 30 -23.85 -25.52 0.73
CA VAL A 30 -22.56 -25.58 0.03
C VAL A 30 -22.32 -24.31 -0.78
N ALA A 31 -23.34 -23.83 -1.50
CA ALA A 31 -23.27 -22.57 -2.25
C ALA A 31 -22.98 -21.38 -1.34
N LEU A 32 -23.68 -21.29 -0.20
CA LEU A 32 -23.50 -20.22 0.77
C LEU A 32 -22.09 -20.22 1.40
N LEU A 33 -21.56 -21.40 1.74
CA LEU A 33 -20.19 -21.54 2.24
C LEU A 33 -19.15 -21.08 1.21
N GLY A 34 -19.37 -21.38 -0.07
CA GLY A 34 -18.53 -20.88 -1.16
C GLY A 34 -18.49 -19.35 -1.22
N ILE A 35 -19.66 -18.70 -1.11
CA ILE A 35 -19.77 -17.24 -1.09
C ILE A 35 -19.05 -16.64 0.12
N PHE A 36 -19.23 -17.21 1.31
CA PHE A 36 -18.55 -16.72 2.51
C PHE A 36 -17.02 -16.86 2.44
N SER A 37 -16.53 -17.97 1.87
CA SER A 37 -15.09 -18.18 1.67
C SER A 37 -14.49 -17.12 0.76
N LEU A 38 -15.16 -16.83 -0.36
CA LEU A 38 -14.74 -15.77 -1.29
C LEU A 38 -14.75 -14.40 -0.61
N LEU A 39 -15.83 -14.05 0.11
CA LEU A 39 -15.92 -12.77 0.80
C LEU A 39 -14.80 -12.59 1.83
N SER A 40 -14.51 -13.61 2.62
CA SER A 40 -13.43 -13.59 3.61
C SER A 40 -12.07 -13.37 2.94
N SER A 41 -11.83 -14.04 1.80
CA SER A 41 -10.61 -13.86 1.01
C SER A 41 -10.51 -12.44 0.45
N SER A 42 -11.58 -11.91 -0.13
CA SER A 42 -11.63 -10.55 -0.69
C SER A 42 -11.34 -9.47 0.34
N LEU A 43 -11.84 -9.60 1.57
CA LEU A 43 -11.54 -8.65 2.66
C LEU A 43 -10.05 -8.65 3.03
N GLY A 44 -9.42 -9.83 3.06
CA GLY A 44 -7.98 -9.96 3.31
C GLY A 44 -7.13 -9.30 2.21
N VAL A 45 -7.51 -9.52 0.94
CA VAL A 45 -6.85 -8.88 -0.21
C VAL A 45 -7.01 -7.36 -0.16
N ASN A 46 -8.22 -6.85 0.08
CA ASN A 46 -8.47 -5.41 0.15
C ASN A 46 -7.61 -4.69 1.18
N LYS A 47 -7.42 -5.30 2.37
CA LYS A 47 -6.54 -4.72 3.40
C LYS A 47 -5.09 -4.64 2.92
N THR A 48 -4.60 -5.70 2.29
CA THR A 48 -3.23 -5.76 1.76
C THR A 48 -3.02 -4.73 0.65
N THR A 49 -4.01 -4.59 -0.24
CA THR A 49 -4.02 -3.60 -1.31
C THR A 49 -4.05 -2.17 -0.76
N ALA A 50 -4.86 -1.88 0.26
CA ALA A 50 -4.86 -0.58 0.92
C ALA A 50 -3.49 -0.23 1.52
N ASP A 51 -2.83 -1.21 2.15
CA ASP A 51 -1.49 -1.02 2.71
C ASP A 51 -0.45 -0.70 1.64
N GLN A 52 -0.51 -1.41 0.51
CA GLN A 52 0.34 -1.16 -0.66
C GLN A 52 0.10 0.24 -1.25
N TYR A 53 -1.16 0.70 -1.33
CA TYR A 53 -1.47 2.04 -1.81
C TYR A 53 -0.89 3.13 -0.90
N VAL A 54 -1.02 2.99 0.43
CA VAL A 54 -0.41 3.94 1.37
C VAL A 54 1.10 3.94 1.20
N ALA A 55 1.74 2.77 1.18
CA ALA A 55 3.18 2.67 1.01
C ALA A 55 3.68 3.25 -0.32
N ALA A 56 2.94 3.04 -1.42
CA ALA A 56 3.26 3.61 -2.72
C ALA A 56 3.20 5.14 -2.72
N ASN A 57 2.15 5.72 -2.12
CA ASN A 57 2.02 7.18 -2.02
C ASN A 57 3.12 7.78 -1.13
N LEU A 58 3.45 7.14 -0.01
CA LEU A 58 4.55 7.58 0.85
C LEU A 58 5.91 7.48 0.15
N ALA A 59 6.11 6.46 -0.69
CA ALA A 59 7.32 6.33 -1.50
C ALA A 59 7.39 7.45 -2.55
N SER A 60 6.29 7.72 -3.26
CA SER A 60 6.19 8.81 -4.24
C SER A 60 6.43 10.17 -3.60
N GLU A 61 5.84 10.40 -2.43
CA GLU A 61 6.06 11.62 -1.64
C GLU A 61 7.54 11.82 -1.33
N GLY A 62 8.26 10.77 -0.92
CA GLY A 62 9.71 10.87 -0.66
C GLY A 62 10.51 11.37 -1.88
N ILE A 63 10.12 10.96 -3.10
CA ILE A 63 10.74 11.44 -4.34
C ILE A 63 10.37 12.91 -4.61
N GLU A 64 9.08 13.27 -4.46
CA GLU A 64 8.62 14.64 -4.67
C GLU A 64 9.21 15.63 -3.66
N LEU A 65 9.48 15.21 -2.41
CA LEU A 65 10.18 16.03 -1.42
C LEU A 65 11.62 16.32 -1.86
N VAL A 66 12.35 15.31 -2.34
CA VAL A 66 13.70 15.50 -2.87
C VAL A 66 13.70 16.42 -4.09
N LYS A 67 12.76 16.20 -5.01
CA LYS A 67 12.55 17.08 -6.17
C LYS A 67 12.24 18.51 -5.75
N ASN A 68 11.42 18.71 -4.70
CA ASN A 68 11.13 20.03 -4.17
C ASN A 68 12.40 20.75 -3.68
N PHE A 69 13.32 20.03 -3.01
CA PHE A 69 14.61 20.61 -2.61
C PHE A 69 15.45 21.01 -3.83
N ILE A 70 15.52 20.13 -4.84
CA ILE A 70 16.22 20.41 -6.09
C ILE A 70 15.64 21.65 -6.78
N ASP A 71 14.31 21.69 -6.97
CA ASP A 71 13.62 22.80 -7.61
C ASP A 71 13.80 24.10 -6.82
N SER A 72 13.74 24.03 -5.49
CA SER A 72 14.02 25.16 -4.60
C SER A 72 15.44 25.68 -4.79
N ASN A 73 16.44 24.80 -4.90
CA ASN A 73 17.82 25.20 -5.17
C ASN A 73 17.94 25.90 -6.52
N VAL A 74 17.30 25.37 -7.56
CA VAL A 74 17.29 25.94 -8.91
C VAL A 74 16.64 27.33 -8.93
N VAL A 75 15.53 27.53 -8.22
CA VAL A 75 14.85 28.83 -8.11
C VAL A 75 15.70 29.83 -7.35
N ASN A 76 16.41 29.38 -6.30
CA ASN A 76 17.26 30.23 -5.46
C ASN A 76 18.70 30.41 -5.98
N SER A 77 19.00 29.95 -7.22
CA SER A 77 20.34 30.01 -7.82
C SER A 77 21.45 29.35 -6.97
N ARG A 78 21.08 28.30 -6.21
CA ARG A 78 22.00 27.46 -5.43
C ARG A 78 22.49 26.28 -6.27
N ALA A 79 23.47 25.56 -5.75
CA ALA A 79 23.92 24.33 -6.39
C ALA A 79 22.76 23.31 -6.42
N PHE A 80 22.66 22.57 -7.53
CA PHE A 80 21.61 21.57 -7.77
C PHE A 80 21.48 20.54 -6.63
N ASN A 81 22.61 20.20 -6.01
CA ASN A 81 22.75 19.23 -4.92
C ASN A 81 22.93 19.88 -3.53
N ASP A 82 22.53 21.15 -3.36
CA ASP A 82 22.72 21.87 -2.10
C ASP A 82 21.71 21.44 -1.03
N GLY A 83 22.19 21.19 0.20
CA GLY A 83 21.36 20.84 1.35
C GLY A 83 21.59 19.43 1.92
N PRO A 84 21.28 19.21 3.20
CA PRO A 84 21.60 17.98 3.93
C PRO A 84 20.83 16.76 3.43
N CYS A 85 19.58 16.94 2.96
CA CYS A 85 18.78 15.83 2.41
C CYS A 85 19.22 15.41 0.99
N LEU A 86 20.11 16.18 0.36
CA LEU A 86 20.61 15.92 -1.00
C LEU A 86 22.01 15.33 -1.01
N THR A 87 22.66 15.15 0.15
CA THR A 87 23.98 14.49 0.20
C THR A 87 23.85 13.01 -0.12
N GLU A 88 24.92 12.39 -0.63
CA GLU A 88 24.90 10.94 -0.86
C GLU A 88 24.62 10.15 0.42
N GLY A 89 23.72 9.17 0.32
CA GLY A 89 23.35 8.29 1.42
C GLY A 89 21.84 8.26 1.66
N GLN A 90 21.49 7.70 2.82
CA GLN A 90 20.10 7.48 3.23
C GLN A 90 19.64 8.59 4.16
N HIS A 91 18.42 9.07 3.91
CA HIS A 91 17.80 10.15 4.67
C HIS A 91 16.37 9.79 5.07
N ALA A 92 16.00 10.23 6.27
CA ALA A 92 14.61 10.44 6.64
C ALA A 92 14.20 11.82 6.11
N VAL A 93 13.18 11.90 5.26
CA VAL A 93 12.75 13.16 4.64
C VAL A 93 11.28 13.39 4.96
N ASP A 94 10.94 14.59 5.38
CA ASP A 94 9.60 15.00 5.78
C ASP A 94 9.12 16.24 5.01
N TYR A 95 7.81 16.44 4.95
CA TYR A 95 7.21 17.64 4.37
C TYR A 95 7.59 18.92 5.14
N ASN A 96 7.93 18.79 6.42
CA ASN A 96 8.37 19.90 7.28
C ASN A 96 9.83 20.32 7.04
N ASP A 97 10.61 19.55 6.28
CA ASP A 97 12.01 19.88 5.93
C ASP A 97 12.12 20.99 4.86
N ILE A 98 11.01 21.62 4.52
CA ILE A 98 10.95 22.79 3.65
C ILE A 98 11.61 24.03 4.30
N ASN A 99 12.01 24.99 3.46
CA ASN A 99 12.60 26.27 3.89
C ASN A 99 13.92 26.17 4.70
N ASN A 100 14.67 25.09 4.53
CA ASN A 100 15.94 24.81 5.23
C ASN A 100 15.81 24.45 6.73
N ASN A 101 14.63 24.01 7.19
CA ASN A 101 14.48 23.55 8.57
C ASN A 101 15.17 22.18 8.79
N PHE A 102 15.18 21.31 7.77
CA PHE A 102 15.95 20.05 7.67
C PHE A 102 16.04 19.20 8.95
N SER A 103 15.01 19.26 9.80
CA SER A 103 14.98 18.64 11.12
C SER A 103 14.98 17.13 11.05
N SER A 104 14.39 16.57 9.99
CA SER A 104 14.27 15.12 9.82
C SER A 104 15.36 14.52 8.95
N CYS A 105 16.04 15.33 8.12
CA CYS A 105 17.14 14.93 7.23
C CYS A 105 18.44 14.61 7.97
N SER A 106 18.37 13.57 8.80
CA SER A 106 19.48 12.99 9.52
C SER A 106 19.48 11.47 9.36
N THR A 107 20.67 10.88 9.38
CA THR A 107 20.85 9.43 9.40
C THR A 107 20.39 8.78 10.71
N GLN A 108 20.15 9.58 11.76
CA GLN A 108 19.77 9.10 13.09
C GLN A 108 18.32 8.60 13.14
N ILE A 109 17.45 9.07 12.24
CA ILE A 109 16.00 8.78 12.24
C ILE A 109 15.65 7.70 11.20
N LEU A 110 16.63 7.11 10.50
CA LEU A 110 16.40 6.12 9.44
C LEU A 110 15.60 4.86 9.85
N ALA A 111 15.60 4.53 11.14
CA ALA A 111 14.84 3.40 11.68
C ALA A 111 13.50 3.81 12.33
N ALA A 112 13.14 5.10 12.31
CA ALA A 112 11.91 5.57 12.90
C ALA A 112 10.69 5.22 12.04
N PHE A 113 9.59 4.94 12.71
CA PHE A 113 8.28 4.84 12.08
C PHE A 113 7.76 6.25 11.82
N LEU A 114 7.02 6.42 10.72
CA LEU A 114 6.23 7.62 10.48
C LEU A 114 5.07 7.64 11.48
N ASP A 115 4.83 8.78 12.10
CA ASP A 115 3.62 9.08 12.83
C ASP A 115 2.50 9.44 11.85
N PHE A 116 1.28 9.08 12.20
CA PHE A 116 0.07 9.45 11.47
C PHE A 116 -0.78 10.39 12.32
N ASP A 117 -1.06 11.57 11.79
CA ASP A 117 -1.99 12.52 12.40
C ASP A 117 -3.39 12.33 11.80
N SER A 118 -4.35 11.89 12.62
CA SER A 118 -5.74 11.69 12.20
C SER A 118 -6.50 12.99 11.90
N GLY A 119 -6.00 14.15 12.38
CA GLY A 119 -6.62 15.45 12.14
C GLY A 119 -6.30 16.01 10.77
N THR A 120 -5.04 15.86 10.32
CA THR A 120 -4.56 16.35 9.02
C THR A 120 -4.52 15.26 7.95
N GLY A 121 -4.46 13.98 8.34
CA GLY A 121 -4.28 12.85 7.43
C GLY A 121 -2.86 12.71 6.90
N ILE A 122 -1.88 13.34 7.55
CA ILE A 122 -0.49 13.41 7.10
C ILE A 122 0.38 12.40 7.85
N TYR A 123 1.38 11.88 7.14
CA TYR A 123 2.45 11.07 7.73
C TYR A 123 3.72 11.89 7.85
N SER A 124 4.33 11.89 9.04
CA SER A 124 5.54 12.67 9.34
C SER A 124 6.37 11.98 10.43
N TYR A 125 7.58 12.45 10.71
CA TYR A 125 8.41 11.98 11.83
C TYR A 125 8.10 12.70 13.15
N GLU A 126 7.16 13.65 13.12
CA GLU A 126 6.69 14.38 14.29
C GLU A 126 5.17 14.58 14.22
N GLY A 127 4.51 14.60 15.38
CA GLY A 127 3.17 15.17 15.50
C GLY A 127 1.98 14.22 15.27
N GLY A 128 2.07 12.95 15.65
CA GLY A 128 0.93 12.03 15.54
C GLY A 128 1.04 10.79 16.42
N ASN A 129 0.34 9.73 16.01
CA ASN A 129 0.49 8.40 16.63
C ASN A 129 1.41 7.53 15.76
N PRO A 130 2.31 6.72 16.35
CA PRO A 130 3.19 5.84 15.60
C PRO A 130 2.43 4.95 14.64
N SER A 131 2.77 5.04 13.36
CA SER A 131 2.29 4.12 12.34
C SER A 131 3.24 2.91 12.24
N ARG A 132 2.92 2.00 11.32
CA ARG A 132 3.77 0.84 11.00
C ARG A 132 4.67 1.06 9.78
N TYR A 133 4.61 2.24 9.16
CA TYR A 133 5.34 2.55 7.95
C TYR A 133 6.69 3.18 8.31
N GLN A 134 7.75 2.69 7.68
CA GLN A 134 9.09 3.30 7.75
C GLN A 134 9.47 3.73 6.35
N ARG A 135 9.91 4.97 6.18
CA ARG A 135 10.38 5.50 4.90
C ARG A 135 11.89 5.75 4.97
N ILE A 136 12.58 5.36 3.91
CA ILE A 136 14.00 5.64 3.69
C ILE A 136 14.15 6.19 2.28
N VAL A 137 14.77 7.36 2.16
CA VAL A 137 15.10 7.97 0.87
C VAL A 137 16.60 7.89 0.66
N ASP A 138 17.03 7.12 -0.33
CA ASP A 138 18.42 6.95 -0.72
C ASP A 138 18.75 7.88 -1.89
N VAL A 139 19.78 8.70 -1.71
CA VAL A 139 20.26 9.69 -2.67
C VAL A 139 21.65 9.28 -3.13
N SER A 140 21.82 9.17 -4.45
CA SER A 140 23.09 8.80 -5.08
C SER A 140 23.48 9.85 -6.13
N TRP A 141 24.72 10.32 -6.12
CA TRP A 141 25.21 11.27 -7.11
C TRP A 141 25.88 10.52 -8.26
N LEU A 142 25.44 10.82 -9.48
CA LEU A 142 25.93 10.20 -10.70
C LEU A 142 26.54 11.28 -11.60
N ASP A 143 27.34 10.83 -12.57
CA ASP A 143 27.91 11.70 -13.61
C ASP A 143 28.65 12.93 -13.06
N GLY A 144 29.47 12.71 -12.02
CA GLY A 144 30.24 13.78 -11.37
C GLY A 144 29.38 14.83 -10.66
N GLY A 145 28.17 14.48 -10.23
CA GLY A 145 27.23 15.37 -9.54
C GLY A 145 26.26 16.12 -10.47
N ASN A 146 26.19 15.76 -11.75
CA ASN A 146 25.21 16.32 -12.69
C ASN A 146 23.86 15.61 -12.64
N GLN A 147 23.80 14.45 -12.01
CA GLN A 147 22.61 13.61 -11.91
C GLN A 147 22.43 13.19 -10.47
N ILE A 148 21.21 13.32 -9.96
CA ILE A 148 20.84 12.81 -8.65
C ILE A 148 19.83 11.69 -8.88
N LYS A 149 20.21 10.48 -8.50
CA LYS A 149 19.33 9.32 -8.46
C LYS A 149 18.71 9.24 -7.07
N VAL A 150 17.40 9.11 -7.01
CA VAL A 150 16.62 9.06 -5.76
C VAL A 150 15.84 7.78 -5.72
N LYS A 151 15.97 7.04 -4.62
CA LYS A 151 15.27 5.80 -4.37
C LYS A 151 14.53 5.90 -3.05
N SER A 152 13.21 5.92 -3.12
CA SER A 152 12.34 5.98 -1.95
C SER A 152 11.79 4.60 -1.64
N SER A 153 12.16 4.05 -0.49
CA SER A 153 11.74 2.75 0.00
C SER A 153 10.83 2.90 1.20
N VAL A 154 9.67 2.25 1.16
CA VAL A 154 8.75 2.18 2.30
C VAL A 154 8.58 0.74 2.75
N PHE A 155 8.76 0.53 4.04
CA PHE A 155 8.63 -0.76 4.71
C PHE A 155 7.41 -0.75 5.63
N TRP A 156 6.71 -1.87 5.70
CA TRP A 156 5.62 -2.06 6.66
C TRP A 156 5.44 -3.52 7.03
N THR A 157 4.89 -3.77 8.21
CA THR A 157 4.59 -5.14 8.66
C THR A 157 3.18 -5.55 8.25
N THR A 158 3.07 -6.72 7.63
CA THR A 158 1.79 -7.37 7.27
C THR A 158 1.36 -8.37 8.34
N ILE A 159 0.13 -8.88 8.21
CA ILE A 159 -0.39 -9.94 9.08
C ILE A 159 0.55 -11.16 8.99
N GLY A 160 0.96 -11.69 10.14
CA GLY A 160 1.95 -12.78 10.23
C GLY A 160 3.40 -12.31 10.41
N ASN A 161 3.62 -11.04 10.78
CA ASN A 161 4.94 -10.45 11.05
C ASN A 161 5.90 -10.46 9.84
N ASN A 162 5.38 -10.61 8.63
CA ASN A 162 6.18 -10.50 7.42
C ASN A 162 6.40 -9.02 7.07
N GLN A 163 7.65 -8.63 6.86
CA GLN A 163 7.99 -7.29 6.39
C GLN A 163 7.74 -7.21 4.88
N SER A 164 6.94 -6.23 4.48
CA SER A 164 6.72 -5.86 3.08
C SER A 164 7.49 -4.60 2.75
N LYS A 165 7.86 -4.45 1.47
CA LYS A 165 8.60 -3.31 0.95
C LYS A 165 8.02 -2.90 -0.40
N ILE A 166 7.93 -1.59 -0.62
CA ILE A 166 7.79 -1.00 -1.95
C ILE A 166 8.94 -0.02 -2.17
N GLU A 167 9.39 0.07 -3.42
CA GLU A 167 10.51 0.92 -3.80
C GLU A 167 10.14 1.63 -5.09
N LEU A 168 10.29 2.96 -5.09
CA LEU A 168 10.18 3.80 -6.26
C LEU A 168 11.53 4.47 -6.50
N GLU A 169 11.84 4.73 -7.76
CA GLU A 169 13.10 5.30 -8.18
C GLU A 169 12.85 6.37 -9.23
N ASP A 170 13.55 7.49 -9.12
CA ASP A 170 13.58 8.54 -10.13
C ASP A 170 14.99 9.14 -10.25
N MET A 171 15.24 9.86 -11.34
CA MET A 171 16.52 10.46 -11.64
C MET A 171 16.35 11.89 -12.13
N PHE A 172 16.99 12.81 -11.42
CA PHE A 172 16.96 14.24 -11.70
C PHE A 172 18.25 14.69 -12.36
N PHE A 173 18.12 15.55 -13.37
CA PHE A 173 19.24 16.05 -14.16
C PHE A 173 19.47 17.53 -13.92
N ASN A 174 20.73 17.92 -13.79
CA ASN A 174 21.13 19.32 -13.80
C ASN A 174 21.15 19.86 -15.23
N TRP A 175 19.99 20.34 -15.70
CA TRP A 175 19.79 20.76 -17.09
C TRP A 175 20.21 22.22 -17.38
N ARG A 176 20.53 23.03 -16.36
CA ARG A 176 20.84 24.48 -16.50
C ARG A 176 22.33 24.79 -16.65
N ARG A 177 23.16 23.80 -16.93
CA ARG A 177 24.58 24.03 -17.23
C ARG A 177 24.80 24.40 -18.68
#